data_AF-A0A2A5W4D3-F1
#
_entry.id   AF-A0A2A5W4D3-F1
#
_cell.length_a   1.000
_cell.length_b   1.000
_cell.length_c   1.000
_cell.angle_alpha   90.00
_cell.angle_beta   90.00
_cell.angle_gamma   90.00
#
_symmetry.space_group_name_H-M   'P 1'
#
loop_
_entity.id
_entity.type
_entity.pdbx_description
1 polymer ?
#
loop_
_entity_poly.entity_id
_entity_poly.type
_entity_poly.pdbx_seq_one_letter_code
_entity_poly.pdbx_strand_id
1 'polypeptide(L)'
;MLMKVIVISVLLHVVAGFIAGVVTIATNVIKEDAQFEEPPVMEEQEPPKEVKIEIKPPAQQNQPMQKLSLRQVGNIAVADLDVNLPSMSDSFTVSGGVGNISGGSLLGGARGGIDFGMSSVNVFGLKTKAERILFVIDTNKQMITDAKGGLNSYRVIKNEITSMVGNLSAGTLFNVLLHDRKETLLFKPKLVTAGNEVHAELLKWLAPVNANTSRTGLESKSRATVPKLKTLQNELVHSTITQNDNFLGNETGFLTQYALEQGVDAIFHIAGYHKGFERLRRKMTPAEEADWQKVISAPKYQKELAAHNLEKVEMQKRIRYTLAEENKKRRASGMPDRVLNSRHGVYSQVNDLGLRWETPHPGHRPYPDIAPKETAAYFRKVNDELYGQFNKTAPSINIVLFLAEDEPMSKPEEQQLRDFTRFFKGKYRIIRGQRAIKKAASATNAST
;
A
#
# COMPACT_ATOMS: atom_id res chain seq x y z
N MET A 1 -9.72 8.25 -58.03
CA MET A 1 -10.22 8.27 -56.63
C MET A 1 -9.13 8.56 -55.60
N LEU A 2 -7.93 7.98 -55.70
CA LEU A 2 -6.83 8.16 -54.75
C LEU A 2 -6.44 9.64 -54.48
N MET A 3 -6.34 10.46 -55.53
CA MET A 3 -5.97 11.88 -55.40
C MET A 3 -6.99 12.72 -54.62
N LYS A 4 -8.30 12.38 -54.71
CA LYS A 4 -9.34 13.07 -53.92
C LYS A 4 -9.24 12.73 -52.43
N VAL A 5 -8.90 11.49 -52.10
CA VAL A 5 -8.73 11.03 -50.70
C VAL A 5 -7.50 11.67 -50.06
N ILE A 6 -6.40 11.79 -50.80
CA ILE A 6 -5.18 12.46 -50.32
C ILE A 6 -5.45 13.94 -50.05
N VAL A 7 -6.12 14.65 -50.96
CA VAL A 7 -6.47 16.06 -50.78
C VAL A 7 -7.38 16.27 -49.55
N ILE A 8 -8.39 15.42 -49.36
CA ILE A 8 -9.29 15.51 -48.19
C ILE A 8 -8.52 15.24 -46.89
N SER A 9 -7.63 14.25 -46.87
CA SER A 9 -6.82 13.92 -45.70
C SER A 9 -5.88 15.06 -45.31
N VAL A 10 -5.20 15.65 -46.30
CA VAL A 10 -4.31 16.81 -46.06
C VAL A 10 -5.13 18.01 -45.56
N LEU A 11 -6.29 18.29 -46.15
CA LEU A 11 -7.15 19.38 -45.71
C LEU A 11 -7.60 19.19 -44.25
N LEU A 12 -7.94 17.96 -43.86
CA LEU A 12 -8.38 17.63 -42.51
C LEU A 12 -7.27 17.82 -41.47
N HIS A 13 -6.02 17.45 -41.81
CA HIS A 13 -4.87 17.67 -40.94
C HIS A 13 -4.52 19.16 -40.80
N VAL A 14 -4.64 19.94 -41.88
CA VAL A 14 -4.42 21.39 -41.84
C VAL A 14 -5.46 22.08 -40.95
N VAL A 15 -6.74 21.70 -41.08
CA VAL A 15 -7.82 22.24 -40.23
C VAL A 15 -7.63 21.84 -38.77
N ALA A 16 -7.27 20.59 -38.50
CA ALA A 16 -6.99 20.12 -37.13
C ALA A 16 -5.80 20.86 -36.50
N GLY A 17 -4.73 21.08 -37.26
CA GLY A 17 -3.56 21.85 -36.82
C GLY A 17 -3.91 23.31 -36.53
N PHE A 18 -4.75 23.93 -37.35
CA PHE A 18 -5.23 25.30 -37.13
C PHE A 18 -6.06 25.43 -35.85
N ILE A 19 -7.02 24.52 -35.63
CA ILE A 19 -7.84 24.52 -34.40
C ILE A 19 -6.97 24.33 -33.16
N ALA A 20 -6.02 23.39 -33.19
CA ALA A 20 -5.09 23.17 -32.09
C ALA A 20 -4.20 24.39 -31.81
N GLY A 21 -3.74 25.08 -32.86
CA GLY A 21 -2.99 26.32 -32.76
C GLY A 21 -3.79 27.45 -32.09
N VAL A 22 -5.02 27.68 -32.53
CA VAL A 22 -5.91 28.71 -31.96
C VAL A 22 -6.23 28.43 -30.49
N VAL A 23 -6.54 27.19 -30.12
CA VAL A 23 -6.80 26.81 -28.71
C VAL A 23 -5.55 27.01 -27.84
N THR A 24 -4.36 26.73 -28.38
CA THR A 24 -3.11 26.89 -27.63
C THR A 24 -2.77 28.36 -27.40
N ILE A 25 -3.04 29.23 -28.38
CA ILE A 25 -2.85 30.68 -28.23
C ILE A 25 -3.86 31.26 -27.23
N ALA A 26 -5.13 30.88 -27.35
CA ALA A 26 -6.18 31.36 -26.44
C ALA A 26 -5.95 30.95 -24.98
N THR A 27 -5.38 29.76 -24.73
CA THR A 27 -5.16 29.27 -23.36
C THR A 27 -3.85 29.75 -22.72
N ASN A 28 -2.83 30.07 -23.52
CA ASN A 28 -1.50 30.42 -22.99
C ASN A 28 -1.11 31.89 -23.15
N VAL A 29 -1.66 32.61 -24.14
CA VAL A 29 -1.29 34.02 -24.42
C VAL A 29 -2.37 34.98 -23.97
N ILE A 30 -3.65 34.59 -24.04
CA ILE A 30 -4.78 35.36 -23.48
C ILE A 30 -5.05 34.84 -22.06
N LYS A 31 -4.05 34.93 -21.18
CA LYS A 31 -4.36 35.04 -19.76
C LYS A 31 -4.59 36.52 -19.54
N GLU A 32 -5.83 36.91 -19.29
CA GLU A 32 -6.09 38.23 -18.73
C GLU A 32 -5.20 38.37 -17.50
N ASP A 33 -4.39 39.41 -17.48
CA ASP A 33 -3.62 39.78 -16.30
C ASP A 33 -4.60 39.80 -15.14
N ALA A 34 -4.29 39.04 -14.09
CA ALA A 34 -5.09 39.04 -12.88
C ALA A 34 -5.11 40.46 -12.34
N GLN A 35 -6.16 41.20 -12.70
CA GLN A 35 -6.39 42.54 -12.21
C GLN A 35 -6.70 42.36 -10.73
N PHE A 36 -5.70 42.71 -9.93
CA PHE A 36 -5.80 42.68 -8.49
C PHE A 36 -6.82 43.75 -8.12
N GLU A 37 -8.07 43.36 -7.89
CA GLU A 37 -8.99 44.19 -7.13
C GLU A 37 -8.39 44.32 -5.74
N GLU A 38 -7.87 45.52 -5.44
CA GLU A 38 -7.50 45.86 -4.08
C GLU A 38 -8.68 45.52 -3.18
N PRO A 39 -8.44 44.79 -2.07
CA PRO A 39 -9.51 44.53 -1.13
C PRO A 39 -10.12 45.87 -0.74
N PRO A 40 -11.47 45.96 -0.67
CA PRO A 40 -12.12 47.21 -0.29
C PRO A 40 -11.46 47.70 0.98
N VAL A 41 -11.05 48.97 0.98
CA VAL A 41 -10.52 49.64 2.16
C VAL A 41 -11.48 49.31 3.29
N MET A 42 -10.99 48.54 4.26
CA MET A 42 -11.73 48.27 5.48
C MET A 42 -12.02 49.64 6.07
N GLU A 43 -13.28 50.07 5.98
CA GLU A 43 -13.77 51.11 6.87
C GLU A 43 -13.41 50.62 8.26
N GLU A 44 -12.54 51.39 8.92
CA GLU A 44 -12.14 51.17 10.29
C GLU A 44 -13.42 51.30 11.11
N GLN A 45 -14.08 50.17 11.37
CA GLN A 45 -15.20 50.12 12.29
C GLN A 45 -14.66 50.61 13.62
N GLU A 46 -15.14 51.78 14.04
CA GLU A 46 -14.88 52.27 15.38
C GLU A 46 -15.14 51.12 16.36
N PRO A 47 -14.15 50.75 17.20
CA PRO A 47 -14.34 49.69 18.15
C PRO A 47 -15.57 50.03 19.00
N PRO A 48 -16.48 49.07 19.25
CA PRO A 48 -17.67 49.34 20.03
C PRO A 48 -17.24 49.92 21.39
N LYS A 49 -17.85 51.05 21.77
CA LYS A 49 -17.58 51.73 23.05
C LYS A 49 -17.46 50.70 24.16
N GLU A 50 -16.35 50.76 24.88
CA GLU A 50 -16.09 49.94 26.06
C GLU A 50 -17.26 50.10 27.04
N VAL A 51 -18.11 49.09 27.11
CA VAL A 51 -19.09 48.97 28.18
C VAL A 51 -18.30 48.53 29.41
N LYS A 52 -18.12 49.45 30.36
CA LYS A 52 -17.60 49.12 31.69
C LYS A 52 -18.61 48.20 32.38
N ILE A 53 -18.39 46.91 32.27
CA ILE A 53 -19.10 45.90 33.05
C ILE A 53 -18.42 45.86 34.41
N GLU A 54 -19.07 46.43 35.43
CA GLU A 54 -18.72 46.12 36.82
C GLU A 54 -19.07 44.65 37.10
N ILE A 55 -18.08 43.78 36.98
CA ILE A 55 -18.20 42.39 37.42
C ILE A 55 -18.11 42.42 38.95
N LYS A 56 -19.25 42.34 39.63
CA LYS A 56 -19.27 41.95 41.06
C LYS A 56 -18.74 40.52 41.16
N PRO A 57 -17.66 40.25 41.90
CA PRO A 57 -17.19 38.89 42.09
C PRO A 57 -18.29 38.07 42.79
N PRO A 58 -18.59 36.84 42.34
CA PRO A 58 -19.46 35.95 43.09
C PRO A 58 -18.80 35.65 44.44
N ALA A 59 -19.60 35.69 45.50
CA ALA A 59 -19.14 35.36 46.84
C ALA A 59 -18.50 33.97 46.84
N GLN A 60 -17.26 33.90 47.32
CA GLN A 60 -16.56 32.65 47.57
C GLN A 60 -17.36 31.84 48.61
N GLN A 61 -18.05 30.81 48.17
CA GLN A 61 -18.47 29.74 49.06
C GLN A 61 -17.20 28.96 49.44
N ASN A 62 -16.74 29.18 50.67
CA ASN A 62 -15.72 28.39 51.33
C ASN A 62 -16.16 26.92 51.35
N GLN A 63 -15.65 26.11 50.44
CA GLN A 63 -15.60 24.66 50.64
C GLN A 63 -14.37 24.33 51.51
N PRO A 64 -14.53 23.57 52.60
CA PRO A 64 -13.39 23.21 53.43
C PRO A 64 -12.46 22.28 52.65
N MET A 65 -11.22 22.73 52.42
CA MET A 65 -10.16 21.88 51.90
C MET A 65 -9.91 20.73 52.89
N GLN A 66 -10.30 19.51 52.52
CA GLN A 66 -9.81 18.32 53.19
C GLN A 66 -8.29 18.23 52.97
N LYS A 67 -7.53 18.27 54.06
CA LYS A 67 -6.09 17.99 54.05
C LYS A 67 -5.87 16.57 53.54
N LEU A 68 -5.45 16.44 52.29
CA LEU A 68 -4.83 15.21 51.78
C LEU A 68 -3.51 15.01 52.50
N SER A 69 -3.47 14.13 53.50
CA SER A 69 -2.22 13.63 54.05
C SER A 69 -1.60 12.68 53.02
N LEU A 70 -0.42 13.03 52.52
CA LEU A 70 0.44 12.09 51.80
C LEU A 70 0.83 10.97 52.78
N ARG A 71 0.20 9.79 52.65
CA ARG A 71 0.70 8.57 53.27
C ARG A 71 1.92 8.11 52.49
N GLN A 72 3.06 8.12 53.18
CA GLN A 72 4.33 7.58 52.71
C GLN A 72 4.14 6.10 52.34
N VAL A 73 4.41 5.75 51.09
CA VAL A 73 4.30 4.37 50.60
C VAL A 73 5.50 3.59 51.14
N GLY A 74 5.31 2.91 52.27
CA GLY A 74 6.22 1.89 52.76
C GLY A 74 6.03 0.59 51.98
N ASN A 75 7.15 -0.07 51.68
CA ASN A 75 7.26 -1.35 50.98
C ASN A 75 6.13 -2.33 51.33
N ILE A 76 5.35 -2.73 50.33
CA ILE A 76 4.49 -3.91 50.43
C ILE A 76 5.20 -5.05 49.71
N ALA A 77 5.66 -6.00 50.53
CA ALA A 77 6.17 -7.28 50.11
C ALA A 77 5.05 -8.10 49.45
N VAL A 78 5.42 -8.82 48.38
CA VAL A 78 4.60 -9.84 47.74
C VAL A 78 4.44 -11.00 48.71
N ALA A 79 3.21 -11.26 49.14
CA ALA A 79 2.84 -12.48 49.84
C ALA A 79 1.51 -12.97 49.27
N ASP A 80 1.46 -14.28 49.05
CA ASP A 80 0.45 -15.05 48.35
C ASP A 80 -1.00 -14.62 48.56
N LEU A 81 -1.70 -14.42 47.45
CA LEU A 81 -3.15 -14.46 47.41
C LEU A 81 -3.59 -15.50 46.38
N ASP A 82 -4.25 -16.51 46.94
CA ASP A 82 -4.90 -17.65 46.31
C ASP A 82 -5.85 -17.19 45.19
N VAL A 83 -5.63 -17.71 43.98
CA VAL A 83 -6.35 -17.32 42.77
C VAL A 83 -7.57 -18.22 42.64
N ASN A 84 -8.70 -17.76 43.15
CA ASN A 84 -10.01 -18.32 42.83
C ASN A 84 -10.54 -17.66 41.54
N LEU A 85 -10.37 -18.33 40.40
CA LEU A 85 -10.85 -17.88 39.09
C LEU A 85 -12.36 -18.12 38.96
N PRO A 86 -13.21 -17.08 38.85
CA PRO A 86 -14.59 -17.28 38.44
C PRO A 86 -14.66 -17.71 36.96
N SER A 87 -15.51 -18.69 36.66
CA SER A 87 -15.80 -19.15 35.31
C SER A 87 -16.35 -18.02 34.44
N MET A 88 -15.87 -17.91 33.20
CA MET A 88 -16.36 -16.95 32.20
C MET A 88 -17.81 -17.28 31.78
N SER A 89 -18.77 -16.75 32.53
CA SER A 89 -20.13 -16.49 32.06
C SER A 89 -20.70 -15.42 32.98
N ASP A 90 -20.46 -14.16 32.59
CA ASP A 90 -21.29 -12.98 32.83
C ASP A 90 -20.43 -11.71 32.90
N SER A 91 -20.68 -10.86 31.90
CA SER A 91 -20.37 -9.43 31.79
C SER A 91 -19.43 -8.83 32.85
N PHE A 92 -18.16 -8.64 32.48
CA PHE A 92 -17.27 -7.73 33.18
C PHE A 92 -17.54 -6.29 32.72
N THR A 93 -18.36 -5.59 33.50
CA THR A 93 -18.52 -4.13 33.46
C THR A 93 -17.32 -3.49 34.15
N VAL A 94 -16.39 -2.94 33.37
CA VAL A 94 -15.32 -2.09 33.89
C VAL A 94 -15.91 -0.72 34.21
N SER A 95 -16.09 -0.43 35.50
CA SER A 95 -16.33 0.92 36.01
C SER A 95 -14.98 1.56 36.38
N GLY A 96 -14.66 2.64 35.67
CA GLY A 96 -13.40 3.36 35.89
C GLY A 96 -13.21 4.57 34.98
N GLY A 97 -14.23 5.42 34.86
CA GLY A 97 -14.06 6.83 34.49
C GLY A 97 -13.82 7.16 33.01
N VAL A 98 -14.90 7.68 32.39
CA VAL A 98 -14.94 8.51 31.17
C VAL A 98 -15.12 7.77 29.83
N GLY A 99 -16.40 7.58 29.50
CA GLY A 99 -16.90 7.68 28.12
C GLY A 99 -17.34 6.39 27.46
N ASN A 100 -18.61 5.99 27.66
CA ASN A 100 -19.30 4.99 26.85
C ASN A 100 -19.23 5.36 25.35
N ILE A 101 -18.36 4.68 24.59
CA ILE A 101 -18.47 4.61 23.12
C ILE A 101 -19.25 3.33 22.81
N SER A 102 -20.56 3.38 23.08
CA SER A 102 -21.52 2.47 22.48
C SER A 102 -21.83 2.98 21.07
N GLY A 103 -21.71 2.10 20.07
CA GLY A 103 -21.94 2.41 18.67
C GLY A 103 -23.18 3.27 18.43
N GLY A 104 -22.94 4.49 17.97
CA GLY A 104 -23.96 5.47 17.67
C GLY A 104 -23.27 6.72 17.15
N SER A 105 -23.64 7.12 15.94
CA SER A 105 -23.28 8.38 15.30
C SER A 105 -23.19 9.55 16.30
N LEU A 106 -21.98 10.05 16.57
CA LEU A 106 -21.76 11.33 17.27
C LEU A 106 -21.97 12.48 16.28
N LEU A 107 -23.18 12.56 15.72
CA LEU A 107 -23.62 13.67 14.88
C LEU A 107 -25.04 14.05 15.30
N GLY A 108 -25.13 15.11 16.10
CA GLY A 108 -26.39 15.63 16.61
C GLY A 108 -26.22 16.98 17.28
N GLY A 109 -25.93 18.03 16.49
CA GLY A 109 -26.32 19.41 16.84
C GLY A 109 -25.25 20.32 17.42
N ALA A 110 -24.32 20.80 16.57
CA ALA A 110 -23.86 22.19 16.54
C ALA A 110 -22.89 22.34 15.36
N ARG A 111 -23.12 23.34 14.50
CA ARG A 111 -22.26 23.67 13.36
C ARG A 111 -20.91 24.19 13.90
N GLY A 112 -19.91 23.31 13.93
CA GLY A 112 -18.55 23.59 14.41
C GLY A 112 -17.84 22.30 14.82
N GLY A 113 -17.64 21.37 13.88
CA GLY A 113 -17.12 20.03 14.14
C GLY A 113 -15.66 20.07 14.60
N ILE A 114 -15.41 19.61 15.81
CA ILE A 114 -14.06 19.38 16.32
C ILE A 114 -13.62 17.98 15.87
N ASP A 115 -12.66 17.93 14.93
CA ASP A 115 -12.01 16.74 14.33
C ASP A 115 -11.17 15.91 15.35
N PHE A 116 -11.71 15.60 16.54
CA PHE A 116 -11.01 14.81 17.54
C PHE A 116 -10.84 13.35 17.07
N GLY A 117 -9.71 13.04 16.43
CA GLY A 117 -9.29 11.66 16.09
C GLY A 117 -8.91 11.42 14.63
N MET A 118 -9.17 12.38 13.74
CA MET A 118 -8.78 12.28 12.34
C MET A 118 -7.33 12.74 12.13
N SER A 119 -6.54 11.98 11.39
CA SER A 119 -5.19 12.38 10.98
C SER A 119 -5.16 12.81 9.52
N SER A 120 -4.48 13.92 9.23
CA SER A 120 -4.04 14.26 7.89
C SER A 120 -2.69 13.60 7.63
N VAL A 121 -2.68 12.50 6.87
CA VAL A 121 -1.48 11.72 6.59
C VAL A 121 -0.95 12.06 5.20
N ASN A 122 0.38 12.17 5.07
CA ASN A 122 1.07 12.46 3.83
C ASN A 122 2.15 11.42 3.53
N VAL A 123 1.78 10.28 2.94
CA VAL A 123 2.74 9.21 2.62
C VAL A 123 3.35 9.48 1.25
N PHE A 124 4.64 9.85 1.22
CA PHE A 124 5.33 10.19 -0.03
C PHE A 124 4.50 11.16 -0.90
N GLY A 125 3.98 12.26 -0.35
CA GLY A 125 3.18 13.24 -1.09
C GLY A 125 1.71 12.88 -1.32
N LEU A 126 1.28 11.66 -1.01
CA LEU A 126 -0.13 11.27 -1.05
C LEU A 126 -0.83 11.68 0.24
N LYS A 127 -1.62 12.76 0.14
CA LYS A 127 -2.39 13.33 1.25
C LYS A 127 -3.79 12.71 1.34
N THR A 128 -4.11 12.17 2.52
CA THR A 128 -5.42 11.60 2.88
C THR A 128 -5.78 11.99 4.31
N LYS A 129 -7.06 12.23 4.58
CA LYS A 129 -7.60 12.37 5.94
C LYS A 129 -8.34 11.08 6.32
N ALA A 130 -8.03 10.50 7.47
CA ALA A 130 -8.65 9.26 7.94
C ALA A 130 -8.50 9.07 9.46
N GLU A 131 -9.44 8.33 10.06
CA GLU A 131 -9.41 7.94 11.48
C GLU A 131 -8.79 6.55 11.67
N ARG A 132 -8.93 5.67 10.68
CA ARG A 132 -8.42 4.29 10.71
C ARG A 132 -7.56 4.02 9.48
N ILE A 133 -6.28 3.71 9.68
CA ILE A 133 -5.29 3.68 8.60
C ILE A 133 -4.53 2.35 8.58
N LEU A 134 -4.40 1.75 7.41
CA LEU A 134 -3.54 0.58 7.18
C LEU A 134 -2.39 0.93 6.26
N PHE A 135 -1.17 0.70 6.71
CA PHE A 135 0.02 0.72 5.85
C PHE A 135 0.35 -0.70 5.40
N VAL A 136 0.27 -0.97 4.11
CA VAL A 136 0.59 -2.26 3.49
C VAL A 136 1.93 -2.15 2.81
N ILE A 137 2.96 -2.83 3.31
CA ILE A 137 4.35 -2.69 2.85
C ILE A 137 4.79 -3.98 2.18
N ASP A 138 5.20 -3.86 0.92
CA ASP A 138 5.85 -4.92 0.19
C ASP A 138 7.25 -5.17 0.75
N THR A 139 7.53 -6.42 1.09
CA THR A 139 8.84 -6.87 1.58
C THR A 139 9.56 -7.76 0.58
N ASN A 140 8.94 -8.11 -0.55
CA ASN A 140 9.50 -9.01 -1.54
C ASN A 140 10.87 -8.53 -2.04
N LYS A 141 11.73 -9.47 -2.48
CA LYS A 141 13.05 -9.21 -3.08
C LYS A 141 13.03 -8.12 -4.17
N GLN A 142 11.91 -7.96 -4.89
CA GLN A 142 11.74 -6.92 -5.90
C GLN A 142 11.85 -5.48 -5.36
N MET A 143 11.58 -5.26 -4.06
CA MET A 143 11.71 -3.95 -3.41
C MET A 143 13.16 -3.55 -3.12
N ILE A 144 14.08 -4.51 -3.13
CA ILE A 144 15.48 -4.34 -2.73
C ILE A 144 16.44 -4.69 -3.87
N THR A 145 15.95 -4.66 -5.11
CA THR A 145 16.83 -4.75 -6.27
C THR A 145 17.71 -3.50 -6.35
N ASP A 146 18.92 -3.66 -6.86
CA ASP A 146 19.87 -2.55 -6.98
C ASP A 146 19.35 -1.41 -7.85
N ALA A 147 18.58 -1.76 -8.89
CA ALA A 147 17.95 -0.81 -9.80
C ALA A 147 16.98 0.15 -9.06
N LYS A 148 16.43 -0.30 -7.91
CA LYS A 148 15.58 0.50 -7.01
C LYS A 148 16.36 1.12 -5.85
N GLY A 149 17.69 0.95 -5.80
CA GLY A 149 18.58 1.45 -4.75
C GLY A 149 18.79 0.50 -3.57
N GLY A 150 18.40 -0.77 -3.72
CA GLY A 150 18.70 -1.85 -2.78
C GLY A 150 18.18 -1.61 -1.35
N LEU A 151 18.91 -2.17 -0.38
CA LEU A 151 18.60 -2.04 1.05
C LEU A 151 18.55 -0.57 1.52
N ASN A 152 19.31 0.32 0.87
CA ASN A 152 19.33 1.74 1.23
C ASN A 152 17.98 2.42 0.94
N SER A 153 17.39 2.17 -0.22
CA SER A 153 16.05 2.67 -0.54
C SER A 153 15.00 2.07 0.38
N TYR A 154 15.12 0.78 0.70
CA TYR A 154 14.20 0.13 1.62
C TYR A 154 14.26 0.72 3.04
N ARG A 155 15.46 1.09 3.51
CA ARG A 155 15.60 1.82 4.79
C ARG A 155 14.88 3.17 4.76
N VAL A 156 14.94 3.91 3.65
CA VAL A 156 14.17 5.16 3.50
C VAL A 156 12.68 4.89 3.59
N ILE A 157 12.18 3.82 2.98
CA ILE A 157 10.77 3.42 3.07
C ILE A 157 10.37 3.10 4.51
N LYS A 158 11.17 2.32 5.24
CA LYS A 158 10.92 2.02 6.65
C LYS A 158 10.85 3.30 7.48
N ASN A 159 11.82 4.19 7.29
CA ASN A 159 11.91 5.46 8.02
C ASN A 159 10.73 6.40 7.73
N GLU A 160 10.28 6.47 6.46
CA GLU A 160 9.11 7.26 6.09
C GLU A 160 7.86 6.73 6.81
N ILE A 161 7.61 5.42 6.77
CA ILE A 161 6.41 4.85 7.41
C ILE A 161 6.44 5.01 8.93
N THR A 162 7.60 4.79 9.57
CA THR A 162 7.72 5.01 11.02
C THR A 162 7.53 6.48 11.37
N SER A 163 8.11 7.39 10.59
CA SER A 163 7.89 8.84 10.77
C SER A 163 6.42 9.22 10.59
N MET A 164 5.71 8.63 9.63
CA MET A 164 4.29 8.89 9.44
C MET A 164 3.46 8.42 10.62
N VAL A 165 3.73 7.20 11.13
CA VAL A 165 3.06 6.68 12.32
C VAL A 165 3.32 7.54 13.55
N GLY A 166 4.56 8.00 13.74
CA GLY A 166 4.93 8.89 14.85
C GLY A 166 4.25 10.26 14.81
N ASN A 167 3.75 10.68 13.64
CA ASN A 167 3.07 11.97 13.44
C ASN A 167 1.54 11.83 13.37
N LEU A 168 0.98 10.63 13.58
CA LEU A 168 -0.47 10.45 13.67
C LEU A 168 -1.01 11.10 14.96
N SER A 169 -2.23 11.63 14.89
CA SER A 169 -2.93 12.14 16.08
C SER A 169 -3.26 10.99 17.03
N ALA A 170 -3.24 11.26 18.35
CA ALA A 170 -3.42 10.24 19.38
C ALA A 170 -4.76 9.48 19.31
N GLY A 171 -5.78 10.05 18.65
CA GLY A 171 -7.07 9.40 18.41
C GLY A 171 -7.15 8.56 17.14
N THR A 172 -6.13 8.59 16.27
CA THR A 172 -6.10 7.78 15.05
C THR A 172 -5.71 6.35 15.34
N LEU A 173 -6.49 5.42 14.81
CA LEU A 173 -6.20 3.99 14.83
C LEU A 173 -5.38 3.60 13.61
N PHE A 174 -4.35 2.79 13.79
CA PHE A 174 -3.55 2.33 12.68
C PHE A 174 -3.07 0.88 12.85
N ASN A 175 -2.57 0.30 11.75
CA ASN A 175 -1.75 -0.90 11.79
C ASN A 175 -0.80 -0.94 10.59
N VAL A 176 0.19 -1.82 10.66
CA VAL A 176 1.14 -2.08 9.58
C VAL A 176 1.04 -3.55 9.18
N LEU A 177 0.83 -3.79 7.90
CA LEU A 177 0.78 -5.09 7.26
C LEU A 177 2.01 -5.22 6.36
N LEU A 178 2.90 -6.16 6.67
CA LEU A 178 3.94 -6.58 5.73
C LEU A 178 3.39 -7.68 4.84
N HIS A 179 3.80 -7.69 3.57
CA HIS A 179 3.53 -8.82 2.69
C HIS A 179 4.75 -9.23 1.87
N ASP A 180 4.85 -10.52 1.59
CA ASP A 180 5.73 -11.11 0.58
C ASP A 180 4.89 -12.06 -0.26
N ARG A 181 4.51 -11.60 -1.46
CA ARG A 181 3.41 -12.20 -2.23
C ARG A 181 2.15 -12.30 -1.38
N LYS A 182 1.64 -13.51 -1.09
CA LYS A 182 0.44 -13.75 -0.26
C LYS A 182 0.76 -13.99 1.21
N GLU A 183 2.03 -14.24 1.55
CA GLU A 183 2.42 -14.33 2.95
C GLU A 183 2.35 -12.94 3.56
N THR A 184 1.76 -12.84 4.75
CA THR A 184 1.59 -11.57 5.43
C THR A 184 2.00 -11.66 6.89
N LEU A 185 2.36 -10.50 7.44
CA LEU A 185 2.66 -10.33 8.86
C LEU A 185 2.11 -8.99 9.33
N LEU A 186 1.15 -9.03 10.24
CA LEU A 186 0.61 -7.85 10.91
C LEU A 186 1.48 -7.46 12.11
N PHE A 187 1.68 -6.15 12.29
CA PHE A 187 2.35 -5.60 13.47
C PHE A 187 1.55 -5.87 14.75
N LYS A 188 0.24 -5.61 14.71
CA LYS A 188 -0.71 -5.91 15.79
C LYS A 188 -1.88 -6.76 15.27
N PRO A 189 -2.52 -7.60 16.11
CA PRO A 189 -3.68 -8.40 15.68
C PRO A 189 -4.90 -7.57 15.27
N LYS A 190 -5.01 -6.34 15.77
CA LYS A 190 -6.09 -5.38 15.50
C LYS A 190 -5.48 -3.98 15.35
N LEU A 191 -6.27 -3.03 14.85
CA LEU A 191 -5.88 -1.62 14.85
C LEU A 191 -5.59 -1.13 16.27
N VAL A 192 -4.58 -0.30 16.43
CA VAL A 192 -4.15 0.28 17.71
C VAL A 192 -4.07 1.80 17.60
N THR A 193 -4.24 2.49 18.72
CA THR A 193 -4.09 3.96 18.77
C THR A 193 -2.63 4.36 18.53
N ALA A 194 -2.44 5.48 17.83
CA ALA A 194 -1.14 6.11 17.71
C ALA A 194 -0.64 6.61 19.08
N GLY A 195 0.67 6.51 19.30
CA GLY A 195 1.31 6.88 20.56
C GLY A 195 2.80 6.57 20.55
N ASN A 196 3.55 7.18 21.47
CA ASN A 196 5.00 7.07 21.52
C ASN A 196 5.47 5.63 21.78
N GLU A 197 4.78 4.90 22.66
CA GLU A 197 5.09 3.53 23.03
C GLU A 197 4.92 2.58 21.84
N VAL A 198 3.75 2.66 21.18
CA VAL A 198 3.44 1.84 20.01
C VAL A 198 4.37 2.18 18.83
N HIS A 199 4.74 3.45 18.67
CA HIS A 199 5.71 3.87 17.68
C HIS A 199 7.11 3.27 17.94
N ALA A 200 7.58 3.28 19.19
CA ALA A 200 8.85 2.66 19.57
C ALA A 200 8.84 1.14 19.33
N GLU A 201 7.71 0.46 19.58
CA GLU A 201 7.54 -0.95 19.24
C GLU A 201 7.57 -1.22 17.73
N LEU A 202 6.93 -0.35 16.93
CA LEU A 202 6.93 -0.46 15.48
C LEU A 202 8.36 -0.35 14.91
N LEU A 203 9.16 0.59 15.41
CA LEU A 203 10.57 0.75 15.04
C LEU A 203 11.35 -0.55 15.26
N LYS A 204 11.22 -1.16 16.44
CA LYS A 204 11.87 -2.43 16.78
C LYS A 204 11.39 -3.59 15.89
N TRP A 205 10.09 -3.63 15.59
CA TRP A 205 9.48 -4.70 14.79
C TRP A 205 9.88 -4.64 13.31
N LEU A 206 9.95 -3.44 12.73
CA LEU A 206 10.37 -3.20 11.33
C LEU A 206 11.89 -3.30 11.12
N ALA A 207 12.71 -2.99 12.14
CA ALA A 207 14.17 -2.96 12.03
C ALA A 207 14.78 -4.17 11.30
N PRO A 208 14.48 -5.44 11.67
CA PRO A 208 15.10 -6.60 11.03
C PRO A 208 14.58 -6.92 9.61
N VAL A 209 13.47 -6.31 9.17
CA VAL A 209 12.86 -6.60 7.87
C VAL A 209 13.75 -6.02 6.76
N ASN A 210 14.18 -6.88 5.82
CA ASN A 210 15.10 -6.51 4.73
C ASN A 210 16.29 -5.69 5.25
N ALA A 211 16.89 -6.10 6.37
CA ALA A 211 18.09 -5.45 6.91
C ALA A 211 19.37 -5.86 6.17
N ASN A 212 19.37 -7.04 5.55
CA ASN A 212 20.48 -7.57 4.77
C ASN A 212 19.98 -8.46 3.62
N THR A 213 20.85 -8.79 2.67
CA THR A 213 20.53 -9.59 1.49
C THR A 213 20.42 -11.09 1.74
N SER A 214 20.85 -11.57 2.92
CA SER A 214 20.83 -13.00 3.25
C SER A 214 19.47 -13.50 3.73
N ARG A 215 18.61 -12.60 4.23
CA ARG A 215 17.28 -12.89 4.78
C ARG A 215 16.30 -11.80 4.38
N THR A 216 15.80 -11.92 3.16
CA THR A 216 14.91 -10.93 2.53
C THR A 216 13.45 -11.37 2.62
N GLY A 217 12.53 -10.43 2.51
CA GLY A 217 11.10 -10.71 2.60
C GLY A 217 10.69 -11.23 3.96
N LEU A 218 9.70 -12.12 3.96
CA LEU A 218 9.17 -12.74 5.17
C LEU A 218 9.77 -14.14 5.44
N GLU A 219 10.71 -14.62 4.61
CA GLU A 219 11.36 -15.94 4.70
C GLU A 219 11.95 -16.24 6.11
N SER A 220 12.31 -15.19 6.86
CA SER A 220 12.93 -15.28 8.18
C SER A 220 11.96 -15.19 9.37
N LYS A 221 10.70 -14.86 9.13
CA LYS A 221 9.72 -14.53 10.17
C LYS A 221 8.78 -15.71 10.39
N SER A 222 9.02 -16.47 11.46
CA SER A 222 8.23 -17.66 11.84
C SER A 222 6.72 -17.44 12.04
N ARG A 223 6.26 -16.17 12.10
CA ARG A 223 4.85 -15.81 12.30
C ARG A 223 4.17 -15.32 11.02
N ALA A 224 4.87 -15.25 9.89
CA ALA A 224 4.24 -14.91 8.62
C ALA A 224 3.31 -16.04 8.19
N THR A 225 2.11 -15.69 7.72
CA THR A 225 1.11 -16.69 7.31
C THR A 225 0.37 -16.22 6.07
N VAL A 226 -0.23 -17.15 5.32
CA VAL A 226 -1.21 -16.79 4.28
C VAL A 226 -2.57 -16.69 4.97
N PRO A 227 -3.14 -15.48 5.12
CA PRO A 227 -4.39 -15.31 5.85
C PRO A 227 -5.57 -15.93 5.10
N LYS A 228 -6.60 -16.37 5.84
CA LYS A 228 -7.87 -16.78 5.23
C LYS A 228 -8.73 -15.55 4.97
N LEU A 229 -9.07 -15.33 3.71
CA LEU A 229 -10.06 -14.33 3.31
C LEU A 229 -11.46 -14.81 3.76
N LYS A 230 -12.28 -13.89 4.26
CA LYS A 230 -13.56 -14.22 4.90
C LYS A 230 -14.77 -13.91 4.02
N THR A 231 -14.66 -12.89 3.19
CA THR A 231 -15.79 -12.34 2.42
C THR A 231 -15.96 -13.05 1.07
N LEU A 232 -17.21 -13.33 0.70
CA LEU A 232 -17.61 -13.94 -0.59
C LEU A 232 -16.89 -15.26 -0.95
N GLN A 233 -16.79 -16.20 0.01
CA GLN A 233 -16.02 -17.45 -0.16
C GLN A 233 -16.49 -18.34 -1.32
N ASN A 234 -17.74 -18.21 -1.74
CA ASN A 234 -18.37 -19.04 -2.77
C ASN A 234 -18.23 -18.48 -4.20
N GLU A 235 -17.61 -17.30 -4.37
CA GLU A 235 -17.47 -16.65 -5.68
C GLU A 235 -16.22 -17.14 -6.44
N LEU A 236 -16.30 -17.18 -7.77
CA LEU A 236 -15.18 -17.60 -8.62
C LEU A 236 -13.90 -16.78 -8.37
N VAL A 237 -14.04 -15.46 -8.24
CA VAL A 237 -12.89 -14.57 -7.99
C VAL A 237 -12.24 -14.89 -6.64
N HIS A 238 -13.03 -15.15 -5.58
CA HIS A 238 -12.50 -15.57 -4.28
C HIS A 238 -11.66 -16.84 -4.42
N SER A 239 -12.21 -17.88 -5.05
CA SER A 239 -11.49 -19.13 -5.27
C SER A 239 -10.25 -18.96 -6.14
N THR A 240 -10.19 -17.90 -6.96
CA THR A 240 -9.07 -17.59 -7.85
C THR A 240 -7.94 -16.87 -7.13
N ILE A 241 -8.26 -15.85 -6.35
CA ILE A 241 -7.25 -15.09 -5.60
C ILE A 241 -6.67 -15.89 -4.42
N THR A 242 -7.39 -16.88 -3.90
CA THR A 242 -6.93 -17.77 -2.81
C THR A 242 -6.14 -19.00 -3.28
N GLN A 243 -6.02 -19.24 -4.59
CA GLN A 243 -5.23 -20.35 -5.12
C GLN A 243 -3.75 -20.24 -4.74
N ASN A 244 -3.06 -21.38 -4.63
CA ASN A 244 -1.61 -21.42 -4.34
C ASN A 244 -0.72 -21.04 -5.54
N ASP A 245 -1.28 -20.38 -6.56
CA ASP A 245 -0.56 -19.92 -7.73
C ASP A 245 -0.06 -18.47 -7.55
N ASN A 246 1.19 -18.21 -7.95
CA ASN A 246 1.90 -16.94 -7.78
C ASN A 246 1.70 -15.97 -8.97
N PHE A 247 0.43 -15.80 -9.38
CA PHE A 247 0.07 -14.81 -10.40
C PHE A 247 -0.10 -13.43 -9.79
N LEU A 248 0.52 -12.43 -10.43
CA LEU A 248 0.46 -11.03 -10.01
C LEU A 248 -0.96 -10.54 -9.70
N GLY A 249 -1.88 -10.66 -10.67
CA GLY A 249 -3.25 -10.20 -10.49
C GLY A 249 -3.98 -10.91 -9.35
N ASN A 250 -3.67 -12.20 -9.13
CA ASN A 250 -4.25 -12.98 -8.04
C ASN A 250 -3.65 -12.56 -6.68
N GLU A 251 -2.34 -12.30 -6.62
CA GLU A 251 -1.65 -11.75 -5.43
C GLU A 251 -2.22 -10.37 -5.07
N THR A 252 -2.32 -9.47 -6.04
CA THR A 252 -2.90 -8.13 -5.85
C THR A 252 -4.36 -8.20 -5.41
N GLY A 253 -5.18 -9.05 -6.05
CA GLY A 253 -6.57 -9.27 -5.65
C GLY A 253 -6.70 -9.81 -4.23
N PHE A 254 -5.87 -10.79 -3.87
CA PHE A 254 -5.83 -11.37 -2.53
C PHE A 254 -5.48 -10.32 -1.46
N LEU A 255 -4.39 -9.57 -1.67
CA LEU A 255 -3.96 -8.52 -0.74
C LEU A 255 -4.96 -7.39 -0.64
N THR A 256 -5.58 -7.00 -1.76
CA THR A 256 -6.64 -5.99 -1.79
C THR A 256 -7.80 -6.40 -0.90
N GLN A 257 -8.32 -7.63 -1.06
CA GLN A 257 -9.41 -8.10 -0.21
C GLN A 257 -8.98 -8.21 1.25
N TYR A 258 -7.79 -8.76 1.54
CA TYR A 258 -7.33 -8.88 2.91
C TYR A 258 -7.19 -7.53 3.61
N ALA A 259 -6.73 -6.50 2.90
CA ALA A 259 -6.63 -5.13 3.39
C ALA A 259 -8.02 -4.51 3.64
N LEU A 260 -9.00 -4.74 2.75
CA LEU A 260 -10.39 -4.32 2.95
C LEU A 260 -11.00 -4.98 4.20
N GLU A 261 -10.72 -6.26 4.44
CA GLU A 261 -11.22 -7.00 5.61
C GLU A 261 -10.65 -6.48 6.94
N GLN A 262 -9.64 -5.60 6.94
CA GLN A 262 -9.13 -4.95 8.17
C GLN A 262 -10.06 -3.85 8.70
N GLY A 263 -11.08 -3.44 7.93
CA GLY A 263 -12.08 -2.48 8.38
C GLY A 263 -11.51 -1.09 8.65
N VAL A 264 -10.62 -0.60 7.79
CA VAL A 264 -10.03 0.75 7.84
C VAL A 264 -10.75 1.76 6.93
N ASP A 265 -10.36 3.03 6.98
CA ASP A 265 -10.88 4.13 6.12
C ASP A 265 -9.88 4.53 5.02
N ALA A 266 -8.59 4.32 5.26
CA ALA A 266 -7.53 4.56 4.28
C ALA A 266 -6.49 3.46 4.31
N ILE A 267 -6.11 3.01 3.12
CA ILE A 267 -5.04 2.05 2.88
C ILE A 267 -3.96 2.76 2.09
N PHE A 268 -2.72 2.65 2.55
CA PHE A 268 -1.53 3.04 1.80
C PHE A 268 -0.74 1.77 1.46
N HIS A 269 -0.76 1.37 0.19
CA HIS A 269 0.02 0.25 -0.30
C HIS A 269 1.33 0.76 -0.89
N ILE A 270 2.42 0.39 -0.22
CA ILE A 270 3.78 0.72 -0.59
C ILE A 270 4.39 -0.49 -1.28
N ALA A 271 4.47 -0.44 -2.61
CA ALA A 271 4.70 -1.62 -3.42
C ALA A 271 5.90 -1.46 -4.38
N GLY A 272 6.59 -2.59 -4.62
CA GLY A 272 7.64 -2.68 -5.65
C GLY A 272 7.06 -3.03 -7.01
N TYR A 273 5.80 -3.47 -7.02
CA TYR A 273 5.06 -3.82 -8.22
C TYR A 273 3.57 -3.60 -7.97
N HIS A 274 2.89 -2.88 -8.85
CA HIS A 274 1.43 -2.77 -8.85
C HIS A 274 0.93 -2.27 -10.20
N LYS A 275 -0.01 -2.98 -10.83
CA LYS A 275 -0.65 -2.55 -12.09
C LYS A 275 -2.17 -2.58 -12.02
N GLY A 276 -2.73 -2.42 -10.82
CA GLY A 276 -4.16 -2.53 -10.57
C GLY A 276 -4.59 -3.99 -10.45
N PHE A 277 -5.83 -4.30 -10.82
CA PHE A 277 -6.31 -5.68 -10.77
C PHE A 277 -5.60 -6.61 -11.77
N GLU A 278 -4.94 -6.05 -12.79
CA GLU A 278 -4.28 -6.82 -13.84
C GLU A 278 -5.24 -7.89 -14.43
N ARG A 279 -4.69 -9.02 -14.84
CA ARG A 279 -5.45 -10.19 -15.25
C ARG A 279 -5.44 -11.21 -14.12
N LEU A 280 -6.62 -11.52 -13.59
CA LEU A 280 -6.78 -12.63 -12.66
C LEU A 280 -6.80 -13.93 -13.45
N ARG A 281 -5.95 -14.86 -13.06
CA ARG A 281 -5.74 -16.14 -13.75
C ARG A 281 -6.53 -17.22 -13.01
N ARG A 282 -7.58 -17.75 -13.64
CA ARG A 282 -8.38 -18.85 -13.07
C ARG A 282 -7.79 -20.21 -13.43
N LYS A 283 -8.24 -21.23 -12.71
CA LYS A 283 -8.03 -22.63 -13.11
C LYS A 283 -8.70 -22.92 -14.45
N MET A 284 -8.08 -23.83 -15.17
CA MET A 284 -8.63 -24.40 -16.40
C MET A 284 -9.86 -25.25 -16.07
N THR A 285 -10.84 -25.20 -16.96
CA THR A 285 -11.97 -26.13 -17.00
C THR A 285 -11.50 -27.53 -17.42
N PRO A 286 -12.28 -28.58 -17.18
CA PRO A 286 -11.91 -29.94 -17.61
C PRO A 286 -11.64 -30.06 -19.11
N ALA A 287 -12.37 -29.33 -19.96
CA ALA A 287 -12.17 -29.33 -21.41
C ALA A 287 -10.85 -28.67 -21.79
N GLU A 288 -10.57 -27.47 -21.25
CA GLU A 288 -9.29 -26.79 -21.46
C GLU A 288 -8.12 -27.68 -20.98
N GLU A 289 -8.28 -28.36 -19.84
CA GLU A 289 -7.26 -29.28 -19.31
C GLU A 289 -7.01 -30.44 -20.27
N ALA A 290 -8.06 -31.07 -20.79
CA ALA A 290 -7.93 -32.16 -21.78
C ALA A 290 -7.19 -31.71 -23.04
N ASP A 291 -7.42 -30.47 -23.49
CA ASP A 291 -6.70 -29.92 -24.65
C ASP A 291 -5.23 -29.67 -24.34
N TRP A 292 -4.90 -29.16 -23.14
CA TRP A 292 -3.51 -29.04 -22.71
C TRP A 292 -2.81 -30.41 -22.57
N GLN A 293 -3.53 -31.43 -22.10
CA GLN A 293 -3.00 -32.80 -22.03
C GLN A 293 -2.61 -33.34 -23.41
N LYS A 294 -3.39 -33.04 -24.46
CA LYS A 294 -3.04 -33.40 -25.85
C LYS A 294 -1.74 -32.74 -26.29
N VAL A 295 -1.54 -31.46 -25.94
CA VAL A 295 -0.32 -30.71 -26.28
C VAL A 295 0.91 -31.34 -25.62
N ILE A 296 0.85 -31.60 -24.30
CA ILE A 296 2.02 -32.11 -23.58
C ILE A 296 2.32 -33.59 -23.83
N SER A 297 1.34 -34.34 -24.32
CA SER A 297 1.52 -35.74 -24.71
C SER A 297 2.13 -35.90 -26.11
N ALA A 298 2.23 -34.82 -26.90
CA ALA A 298 2.82 -34.88 -28.22
C ALA A 298 4.33 -35.21 -28.14
N PRO A 299 4.86 -36.16 -28.93
CA PRO A 299 6.28 -36.54 -28.90
C PRO A 299 7.24 -35.36 -29.12
N LYS A 300 6.83 -34.40 -29.95
CA LYS A 300 7.58 -33.16 -30.20
C LYS A 300 7.77 -32.34 -28.91
N TYR A 301 6.67 -32.09 -28.18
CA TYR A 301 6.71 -31.32 -26.94
C TYR A 301 7.60 -32.00 -25.90
N GLN A 302 7.48 -33.33 -25.74
CA GLN A 302 8.31 -34.09 -24.80
C GLN A 302 9.80 -34.02 -25.14
N LYS A 303 10.16 -34.15 -26.42
CA LYS A 303 11.56 -34.04 -26.87
C LYS A 303 12.13 -32.65 -26.62
N GLU A 304 11.39 -31.61 -26.97
CA GLU A 304 11.81 -30.21 -26.75
C GLU A 304 11.92 -29.89 -25.26
N LEU A 305 10.98 -30.35 -24.43
CA LEU A 305 11.01 -30.14 -22.99
C LEU A 305 12.20 -30.87 -22.34
N ALA A 306 12.52 -32.09 -22.79
CA ALA A 306 13.69 -32.83 -22.31
C ALA A 306 15.00 -32.09 -22.61
N ALA A 307 15.16 -31.58 -23.84
CA ALA A 307 16.33 -30.77 -24.22
C ALA A 307 16.43 -29.49 -23.37
N HIS A 308 15.32 -28.77 -23.22
CA HIS A 308 15.26 -27.56 -22.39
C HIS A 308 15.63 -27.82 -20.92
N ASN A 309 15.17 -28.93 -20.35
CA ASN A 309 15.48 -29.30 -18.97
C ASN A 309 16.97 -29.59 -18.76
N LEU A 310 17.66 -30.16 -19.75
CA LEU A 310 19.11 -30.34 -19.71
C LEU A 310 19.83 -28.98 -19.74
N GLU A 311 19.44 -28.10 -20.65
CA GLU A 311 20.02 -26.75 -20.71
C GLU A 311 19.77 -25.97 -19.42
N LYS A 312 18.60 -26.10 -18.78
CA LYS A 312 18.26 -25.41 -17.55
C LYS A 312 19.27 -25.65 -16.42
N VAL A 313 19.83 -26.85 -16.32
CA VAL A 313 20.88 -27.17 -15.34
C VAL A 313 22.18 -26.42 -15.66
N GLU A 314 22.58 -26.39 -16.92
CA GLU A 314 23.76 -25.64 -17.36
C GLU A 314 23.55 -24.13 -17.23
N MET A 315 22.35 -23.64 -17.51
CA MET A 315 21.98 -22.24 -17.34
C MET A 315 22.08 -21.80 -15.88
N GLN A 316 21.68 -22.64 -14.92
CA GLN A 316 21.88 -22.37 -13.49
C GLN A 316 23.35 -22.24 -13.12
N LYS A 317 24.25 -23.04 -13.72
CA LYS A 317 25.70 -22.90 -13.51
C LYS A 317 26.20 -21.58 -14.10
N ARG A 318 25.78 -21.24 -15.33
CA ARG A 318 26.12 -19.97 -16.00
C ARG A 318 25.68 -18.76 -15.18
N ILE A 319 24.44 -18.75 -14.67
CA ILE A 319 23.93 -17.70 -13.81
C ILE A 319 24.81 -17.53 -12.56
N ARG A 320 25.12 -18.63 -11.85
CA ARG A 320 25.96 -18.58 -10.65
C ARG A 320 27.35 -18.04 -10.95
N TYR A 321 27.97 -18.48 -12.04
CA TYR A 321 29.28 -18.01 -12.47
C TYR A 321 29.27 -16.52 -12.83
N THR A 322 28.34 -16.09 -13.69
CA THR A 322 28.21 -14.68 -14.11
C THR A 322 27.95 -13.76 -12.91
N LEU A 323 27.06 -14.17 -12.00
CA LEU A 323 26.76 -13.40 -10.80
C LEU A 323 27.97 -13.32 -9.85
N ALA A 324 28.73 -14.40 -9.69
CA ALA A 324 29.93 -14.41 -8.85
C ALA A 324 31.01 -13.46 -9.38
N GLU A 325 31.26 -13.47 -10.69
CA GLU A 325 32.21 -12.56 -11.33
C GLU A 325 31.78 -11.10 -11.23
N GLU A 326 30.49 -10.82 -11.43
CA GLU A 326 29.95 -9.47 -11.23
C GLU A 326 30.09 -9.01 -9.77
N ASN A 327 29.74 -9.87 -8.80
CA ASN A 327 29.87 -9.55 -7.38
C ASN A 327 31.31 -9.36 -6.94
N LYS A 328 32.27 -10.10 -7.51
CA LYS A 328 33.71 -9.87 -7.26
C LYS A 328 34.12 -8.45 -7.66
N LYS A 329 33.69 -7.98 -8.84
CA LYS A 329 33.93 -6.60 -9.31
C LYS A 329 33.24 -5.58 -8.40
N ARG A 330 31.99 -5.83 -8.00
CA ARG A 330 31.23 -4.94 -7.13
C ARG A 330 31.87 -4.76 -5.76
N ARG A 331 32.29 -5.85 -5.12
CA ARG A 331 33.02 -5.80 -3.84
C ARG A 331 34.32 -5.02 -3.96
N ALA A 332 35.07 -5.21 -5.05
CA ALA A 332 36.29 -4.44 -5.32
C ALA A 332 36.02 -2.93 -5.44
N SER A 333 34.84 -2.54 -5.93
CA SER A 333 34.38 -1.15 -5.99
C SER A 333 33.60 -0.68 -4.74
N GLY A 334 33.58 -1.45 -3.64
CA GLY A 334 32.85 -1.09 -2.42
C GLY A 334 31.32 -1.15 -2.54
N MET A 335 30.78 -1.76 -3.60
CA MET A 335 29.35 -1.94 -3.80
C MET A 335 28.86 -3.25 -3.16
N PRO A 336 27.62 -3.30 -2.64
CA PRO A 336 27.04 -4.56 -2.13
C PRO A 336 26.83 -5.57 -3.25
N ASP A 337 26.73 -6.85 -2.91
CA ASP A 337 26.41 -7.92 -3.86
C ASP A 337 25.07 -7.67 -4.57
N ARG A 338 25.04 -7.98 -5.87
CA ARG A 338 23.86 -7.82 -6.71
C ARG A 338 22.77 -8.83 -6.33
N VAL A 339 21.55 -8.33 -6.20
CA VAL A 339 20.34 -9.14 -6.00
C VAL A 339 19.62 -9.29 -7.33
N LEU A 340 19.50 -10.54 -7.81
CA LEU A 340 18.75 -10.86 -9.02
C LEU A 340 17.26 -11.04 -8.75
N ASN A 341 16.44 -10.72 -9.74
CA ASN A 341 15.04 -11.07 -9.75
C ASN A 341 14.85 -12.58 -9.76
N SER A 342 14.13 -13.10 -8.76
CA SER A 342 13.88 -14.53 -8.59
C SER A 342 12.42 -14.93 -8.87
N ARG A 343 11.60 -14.04 -9.46
CA ARG A 343 10.15 -14.25 -9.60
C ARG A 343 9.81 -15.57 -10.28
N HIS A 344 10.38 -15.83 -11.44
CA HIS A 344 10.23 -17.07 -12.19
C HIS A 344 11.50 -17.94 -12.08
N GLY A 345 12.24 -17.79 -10.98
CA GLY A 345 13.51 -18.49 -10.75
C GLY A 345 14.52 -18.23 -11.85
N VAL A 346 15.03 -19.31 -12.44
CA VAL A 346 16.08 -19.29 -13.48
C VAL A 346 15.71 -18.36 -14.64
N TYR A 347 14.47 -18.36 -15.11
CA TYR A 347 14.07 -17.56 -16.28
C TYR A 347 14.19 -16.05 -16.03
N SER A 348 13.82 -15.59 -14.83
CA SER A 348 14.01 -14.17 -14.45
C SER A 348 15.48 -13.81 -14.36
N GLN A 349 16.30 -14.68 -13.78
CA GLN A 349 17.74 -14.48 -13.63
C GLN A 349 18.48 -14.45 -14.98
N VAL A 350 18.07 -15.29 -15.94
CA VAL A 350 18.59 -15.26 -17.31
C VAL A 350 18.40 -13.88 -17.93
N ASN A 351 17.18 -13.35 -17.86
CA ASN A 351 16.85 -12.04 -18.42
C ASN A 351 17.62 -10.91 -17.71
N ASP A 352 17.67 -10.92 -16.39
CA ASP A 352 18.41 -9.91 -15.59
C ASP A 352 19.91 -9.88 -15.93
N LEU A 353 20.50 -11.03 -16.23
CA LEU A 353 21.91 -11.17 -16.60
C LEU A 353 22.16 -11.05 -18.12
N GLY A 354 21.12 -10.79 -18.92
CA GLY A 354 21.24 -10.71 -20.38
C GLY A 354 21.66 -12.02 -21.05
N LEU A 355 21.47 -13.16 -20.38
CA LEU A 355 21.74 -14.49 -20.92
C LEU A 355 20.62 -14.91 -21.89
N ARG A 356 20.90 -15.91 -22.73
CA ARG A 356 19.95 -16.42 -23.73
C ARG A 356 19.86 -17.93 -23.69
N TRP A 357 18.65 -18.44 -23.87
CA TRP A 357 18.36 -19.86 -24.04
C TRP A 357 18.66 -20.29 -25.48
N GLU A 358 19.34 -21.43 -25.63
CA GLU A 358 19.58 -22.08 -26.92
C GLU A 358 18.41 -23.00 -27.29
N THR A 359 17.88 -23.70 -26.31
CA THR A 359 16.68 -24.55 -26.39
C THR A 359 15.56 -23.89 -25.60
N PRO A 360 14.67 -23.11 -26.22
CA PRO A 360 13.57 -22.47 -25.51
C PRO A 360 12.55 -23.51 -25.01
N HIS A 361 11.84 -23.18 -23.93
CA HIS A 361 10.76 -24.03 -23.43
C HIS A 361 9.65 -24.17 -24.49
N PRO A 362 9.10 -25.38 -24.74
CA PRO A 362 8.09 -25.62 -25.80
C PRO A 362 6.69 -25.05 -25.53
N GLY A 363 6.57 -24.07 -24.63
CA GLY A 363 5.31 -23.48 -24.18
C GLY A 363 4.89 -23.94 -22.79
N HIS A 364 4.29 -23.03 -22.03
CA HIS A 364 3.84 -23.28 -20.66
C HIS A 364 2.35 -23.60 -20.63
N ARG A 365 1.89 -24.21 -19.53
CA ARG A 365 0.47 -24.40 -19.26
C ARG A 365 -0.27 -23.06 -19.42
N PRO A 366 -1.38 -23.01 -20.18
CA PRO A 366 -2.15 -21.80 -20.30
C PRO A 366 -2.89 -21.52 -18.99
N TYR A 367 -3.09 -20.24 -18.71
CA TYR A 367 -3.82 -19.78 -17.54
C TYR A 367 -4.91 -18.82 -17.99
N PRO A 368 -6.16 -19.30 -18.16
CA PRO A 368 -7.25 -18.47 -18.63
C PRO A 368 -7.51 -17.28 -17.70
N ASP A 369 -7.89 -16.15 -18.28
CA ASP A 369 -8.18 -14.92 -17.56
C ASP A 369 -9.64 -14.87 -17.08
N ILE A 370 -9.88 -14.28 -15.91
CA ILE A 370 -11.21 -13.78 -15.54
C ILE A 370 -11.41 -12.43 -16.23
N ALA A 371 -12.62 -12.20 -16.74
CA ALA A 371 -12.95 -10.94 -17.41
C ALA A 371 -12.81 -9.75 -16.43
N PRO A 372 -12.20 -8.63 -16.82
CA PRO A 372 -12.02 -7.47 -15.93
C PRO A 372 -13.33 -6.94 -15.31
N LYS A 373 -14.45 -7.06 -16.03
CA LYS A 373 -15.79 -6.68 -15.53
C LYS A 373 -16.24 -7.54 -14.35
N GLU A 374 -15.95 -8.84 -14.39
CA GLU A 374 -16.27 -9.78 -13.31
C GLU A 374 -15.43 -9.49 -12.07
N THR A 375 -14.12 -9.22 -12.24
CA THR A 375 -13.25 -8.77 -11.14
C THR A 375 -13.78 -7.49 -10.50
N ALA A 376 -14.12 -6.48 -11.31
CA ALA A 376 -14.67 -5.23 -10.77
C ALA A 376 -16.03 -5.44 -10.07
N ALA A 377 -16.90 -6.30 -10.60
CA ALA A 377 -18.18 -6.64 -9.98
C ALA A 377 -17.97 -7.34 -8.63
N TYR A 378 -17.01 -8.25 -8.55
CA TYR A 378 -16.64 -8.93 -7.31
C TYR A 378 -16.20 -7.94 -6.24
N PHE A 379 -15.25 -7.05 -6.52
CA PHE A 379 -14.78 -6.08 -5.52
C PHE A 379 -15.83 -5.03 -5.13
N ARG A 380 -16.84 -4.76 -5.98
CA ARG A 380 -18.01 -3.98 -5.55
C ARG A 380 -18.82 -4.74 -4.50
N LYS A 381 -19.13 -6.01 -4.75
CA LYS A 381 -19.81 -6.88 -3.76
C LYS A 381 -19.02 -6.98 -2.45
N VAL A 382 -17.69 -7.12 -2.51
CA VAL A 382 -16.83 -7.12 -1.31
C VAL A 382 -17.01 -5.83 -0.51
N ASN A 383 -16.97 -4.68 -1.18
CA ASN A 383 -17.18 -3.38 -0.52
C ASN A 383 -18.59 -3.24 0.06
N ASP A 384 -19.61 -3.71 -0.65
CA ASP A 384 -21.00 -3.64 -0.19
C ASP A 384 -21.22 -4.52 1.04
N GLU A 385 -20.65 -5.74 1.07
CA GLU A 385 -20.71 -6.65 2.21
C GLU A 385 -19.89 -6.15 3.41
N LEU A 386 -18.73 -5.54 3.19
CA LEU A 386 -17.90 -5.06 4.30
C LEU A 386 -18.33 -3.69 4.84
N TYR A 387 -18.89 -2.82 4.00
CA TYR A 387 -19.12 -1.41 4.35
C TYR A 387 -20.53 -0.93 4.02
N GLY A 388 -21.03 -1.26 2.83
CA GLY A 388 -22.34 -0.79 2.36
C GLY A 388 -23.48 -1.18 3.29
N GLN A 389 -23.54 -2.44 3.72
CA GLN A 389 -24.59 -2.94 4.63
C GLN A 389 -24.58 -2.26 6.01
N PHE A 390 -23.49 -1.59 6.39
CA PHE A 390 -23.35 -0.87 7.65
C PHE A 390 -23.44 0.65 7.48
N ASN A 391 -23.88 1.13 6.31
CA ASN A 391 -23.87 2.55 5.94
C ASN A 391 -22.49 3.21 6.12
N LYS A 392 -21.42 2.43 5.91
CA LYS A 392 -20.03 2.89 5.98
C LYS A 392 -19.50 3.12 4.56
N THR A 393 -18.59 4.07 4.43
CA THR A 393 -17.86 4.28 3.18
C THR A 393 -16.71 3.29 3.09
N ALA A 394 -16.56 2.63 1.93
CA ALA A 394 -15.40 1.80 1.65
C ALA A 394 -14.10 2.64 1.67
N PRO A 395 -12.96 2.05 2.09
CA PRO A 395 -11.73 2.80 2.28
C PRO A 395 -11.15 3.33 0.98
N SER A 396 -10.39 4.43 1.10
CA SER A 396 -9.51 4.85 0.02
C SER A 396 -8.32 3.90 -0.11
N ILE A 397 -8.00 3.42 -1.33
CA ILE A 397 -6.76 2.64 -1.56
C ILE A 397 -5.76 3.49 -2.35
N ASN A 398 -4.71 3.89 -1.66
CA ASN A 398 -3.63 4.72 -2.19
C ASN A 398 -2.40 3.86 -2.48
N ILE A 399 -1.76 4.05 -3.63
CA ILE A 399 -0.59 3.26 -4.06
C ILE A 399 0.65 4.14 -4.17
N VAL A 400 1.71 3.80 -3.44
CA VAL A 400 3.05 4.32 -3.69
C VAL A 400 3.85 3.24 -4.38
N LEU A 401 4.11 3.43 -5.68
CA LEU A 401 4.79 2.45 -6.52
C LEU A 401 6.25 2.84 -6.73
N PHE A 402 7.17 1.97 -6.30
CA PHE A 402 8.60 2.12 -6.51
C PHE A 402 9.07 1.33 -7.72
N LEU A 403 9.61 2.05 -8.69
CA LEU A 403 10.19 1.48 -9.90
C LEU A 403 11.69 1.82 -9.95
N ALA A 404 12.47 1.04 -10.70
CA ALA A 404 13.82 1.46 -11.03
C ALA A 404 13.79 2.75 -11.87
N GLU A 405 14.95 3.41 -11.98
CA GLU A 405 15.09 4.64 -12.76
C GLU A 405 14.70 4.42 -14.24
N ASP A 406 15.10 3.27 -14.78
CA ASP A 406 14.91 2.83 -16.16
C ASP A 406 13.80 1.77 -16.35
N GLU A 407 13.13 1.34 -15.27
CA GLU A 407 12.11 0.30 -15.36
C GLU A 407 10.89 0.79 -16.15
N PRO A 408 10.57 0.19 -17.31
CA PRO A 408 9.49 0.68 -18.15
C PRO A 408 8.14 0.47 -17.47
N MET A 409 7.26 1.47 -17.60
CA MET A 409 5.84 1.33 -17.31
C MET A 409 5.09 1.82 -18.55
N SER A 410 4.37 0.93 -19.20
CA SER A 410 3.63 1.28 -20.41
C SER A 410 2.37 2.08 -20.06
N LYS A 411 1.89 2.91 -20.99
CA LYS A 411 0.66 3.70 -20.81
C LYS A 411 -0.55 2.84 -20.40
N PRO A 412 -0.79 1.64 -21.00
CA PRO A 412 -1.89 0.79 -20.56
C PRO A 412 -1.77 0.30 -19.10
N GLU A 413 -0.56 -0.01 -18.64
CA GLU A 413 -0.33 -0.47 -17.27
C GLU A 413 -0.54 0.66 -16.25
N GLU A 414 -0.09 1.87 -16.57
CA GLU A 414 -0.34 3.06 -15.76
C GLU A 414 -1.84 3.40 -15.72
N GLN A 415 -2.53 3.25 -16.85
CA GLN A 415 -3.98 3.44 -16.91
C GLN A 415 -4.72 2.40 -16.05
N GLN A 416 -4.28 1.14 -16.01
CA GLN A 416 -4.85 0.12 -15.12
C GLN A 416 -4.61 0.45 -13.63
N LEU A 417 -3.42 0.92 -13.27
CA LEU A 417 -3.12 1.39 -11.92
C LEU A 417 -4.03 2.57 -11.53
N ARG A 418 -4.20 3.54 -12.44
CA ARG A 418 -5.10 4.68 -12.26
C ARG A 418 -6.54 4.25 -12.06
N ASP A 419 -7.05 3.36 -12.91
CA ASP A 419 -8.43 2.89 -12.82
C ASP A 419 -8.70 2.11 -11.52
N PHE A 420 -7.71 1.32 -11.08
CA PHE A 420 -7.76 0.65 -9.78
C PHE A 420 -7.86 1.65 -8.62
N THR A 421 -6.97 2.64 -8.56
CA THR A 421 -7.04 3.63 -7.46
C THR A 421 -8.32 4.46 -7.51
N ARG A 422 -8.79 4.84 -8.70
CA ARG A 422 -10.07 5.53 -8.87
C ARG A 422 -11.26 4.70 -8.40
N PHE A 423 -11.26 3.38 -8.69
CA PHE A 423 -12.30 2.46 -8.21
C PHE A 423 -12.45 2.51 -6.68
N PHE A 424 -11.32 2.60 -5.97
CA PHE A 424 -11.28 2.74 -4.52
C PHE A 424 -11.13 4.18 -4.05
N LYS A 425 -11.49 5.20 -4.84
CA LYS A 425 -11.42 6.63 -4.44
C LYS A 425 -10.05 7.07 -3.87
N GLY A 426 -8.98 6.40 -4.25
CA GLY A 426 -7.62 6.69 -3.81
C GLY A 426 -6.79 7.37 -4.89
N LYS A 427 -5.49 7.48 -4.62
CA LYS A 427 -4.50 8.12 -5.48
C LYS A 427 -3.29 7.20 -5.65
N TYR A 428 -2.52 7.39 -6.71
CA TYR A 428 -1.23 6.74 -6.85
C TYR A 428 -0.10 7.75 -7.01
N ARG A 429 1.12 7.34 -6.64
CA ARG A 429 2.35 8.03 -6.97
C ARG A 429 3.40 7.02 -7.40
N ILE A 430 4.05 7.29 -8.52
CA ILE A 430 5.19 6.50 -9.01
C ILE A 430 6.47 7.24 -8.65
N ILE A 431 7.43 6.53 -8.06
CA ILE A 431 8.72 7.07 -7.67
C ILE A 431 9.82 6.17 -8.26
N ARG A 432 10.76 6.78 -8.98
CA ARG A 432 11.74 6.07 -9.81
C ARG A 432 13.16 6.24 -9.29
N GLY A 433 13.79 5.12 -8.91
CA GLY A 433 15.18 5.08 -8.47
C GLY A 433 15.45 5.77 -7.12
N GLN A 434 16.64 5.49 -6.56
CA GLN A 434 16.99 5.88 -5.19
C GLN A 434 16.92 7.40 -4.93
N ARG A 435 17.36 8.23 -5.90
CA ARG A 435 17.38 9.69 -5.75
C ARG A 435 15.97 10.26 -5.57
N ALA A 436 15.02 9.80 -6.39
CA ALA A 436 13.63 10.24 -6.28
C ALA A 436 12.99 9.74 -4.98
N ILE A 437 13.33 8.52 -4.52
CA ILE A 437 12.87 7.99 -3.24
C ILE A 437 13.30 8.88 -2.09
N LYS A 438 14.60 9.22 -2.02
CA LYS A 438 15.14 10.11 -0.99
C LYS A 438 14.53 11.50 -1.04
N LYS A 439 14.31 12.06 -2.23
CA LYS A 439 13.69 13.38 -2.42
C LYS A 439 12.20 13.40 -2.06
N ALA A 440 11.50 12.29 -2.28
CA ALA A 440 10.08 12.18 -2.00
C ALA A 440 9.77 11.85 -0.54
N ALA A 441 10.72 11.27 0.19
CA ALA A 441 10.62 11.05 1.63
C ALA A 441 10.56 12.39 2.36
N SER A 442 9.64 12.50 3.30
CA SER A 442 9.49 13.65 4.18
C SER A 442 10.24 13.48 5.50
N ALA A 443 10.55 12.23 5.86
CA ALA A 443 11.41 11.92 6.99
C ALA A 443 12.85 12.43 6.73
N THR A 444 13.32 13.36 7.56
CA THR A 444 14.73 13.72 7.62
C THR A 444 15.52 12.51 8.10
N ASN A 445 16.71 12.25 7.53
CA ASN A 445 17.54 11.12 7.95
C ASN A 445 17.87 11.25 9.45
N ALA A 446 17.09 10.59 10.31
CA ALA A 446 17.47 10.35 11.68
C ALA A 446 18.72 9.46 11.63
N SER A 447 19.85 10.09 11.90
CA SER A 447 21.15 9.43 11.91
C SER A 447 21.25 8.60 13.17
N THR A 448 21.16 7.28 13.06
CA THR A 448 21.77 6.31 13.96
C THR A 448 22.03 5.01 13.20
#